data_AF-A0A929F9A9-F1
#
_entry.id   AF-A0A929F9A9-F1
#
_cell.length_a   1.000
_cell.length_b   1.000
_cell.length_c   1.000
_cell.angle_alpha   90.00
_cell.angle_beta   90.00
_cell.angle_gamma   90.00
#
_symmetry.space_group_name_H-M   'P 1'
#
loop_
_entity.id
_entity.type
_entity.pdbx_description
1 polymer ?
#
loop_
_entity_poly.entity_id
_entity_poly.type
_entity_poly.pdbx_seq_one_letter_code
_entity_poly.pdbx_strand_id
1 'polypeptide(L)'
;EGNGIDLIDNNGFPVQNLVVDDNATARDLGIVGNKPGAIYGTDLNPAVSSTTRINVLKGGVGLTLNAIRIVNGLSSERIDLNRAGSIADVLTAIDDLGIDVTGAVNSSKTAIDITSTLSNTTAIVNEVDGETTASDLGIQGGTDFFEVLAVLQEALEKDDSSALLNILDQFDLILSTLVEKGSGVGARTNQLDAMNNRIVASETEISEIKSNIEDADMVEYLTKFTLQQTILQAMMSAAAQSIQTSLLNFLR
;
A
#
# COMPACT_ATOMS: atom_id res chain seq x y z
N GLU A 1 -1.31 0.35 -6.94
CA GLU A 1 -0.89 1.20 -8.07
C GLU A 1 -0.23 2.41 -7.44
N GLY A 2 1.09 2.50 -7.50
CA GLY A 2 1.84 3.56 -6.81
C GLY A 2 1.86 4.84 -7.63
N ASN A 3 2.08 5.99 -7.01
CA ASN A 3 2.30 7.27 -7.72
C ASN A 3 3.71 7.34 -8.33
N GLY A 4 4.28 6.17 -8.68
CA GLY A 4 5.61 6.02 -9.24
C GLY A 4 5.62 6.20 -10.76
N ILE A 5 6.82 6.40 -11.32
CA ILE A 5 7.00 6.40 -12.78
C ILE A 5 7.24 4.98 -13.26
N ASP A 6 6.38 4.49 -14.14
CA ASP A 6 6.58 3.20 -14.79
C ASP A 6 7.34 3.39 -16.11
N LEU A 7 8.41 2.62 -16.27
CA LEU A 7 9.19 2.56 -17.50
C LEU A 7 8.87 1.25 -18.22
N ILE A 8 8.19 1.37 -19.35
CA ILE A 8 7.79 0.23 -20.18
C ILE A 8 8.58 0.29 -21.48
N ASP A 9 9.38 -0.75 -21.74
CA ASP A 9 9.99 -0.95 -23.06
C ASP A 9 8.94 -1.53 -24.01
N ASN A 10 8.57 -0.77 -25.04
CA ASN A 10 7.55 -1.14 -26.04
C ASN A 10 8.13 -1.81 -27.28
N ASN A 11 9.43 -2.13 -27.30
CA ASN A 11 10.10 -2.70 -28.48
C ASN A 11 9.87 -4.21 -28.70
N GLY A 12 8.92 -4.83 -28.00
CA GLY A 12 8.56 -6.25 -28.14
C GLY A 12 9.11 -7.13 -27.01
N PHE A 13 9.41 -8.40 -27.28
CA PHE A 13 9.95 -9.30 -26.25
C PHE A 13 11.31 -8.80 -25.76
N PRO A 14 11.54 -8.69 -24.44
CA PRO A 14 12.77 -8.13 -23.90
C PRO A 14 13.95 -9.05 -24.25
N VAL A 15 14.76 -8.62 -25.22
CA VAL A 15 16.03 -9.25 -25.60
C VAL A 15 17.20 -8.78 -24.72
N GLN A 16 17.01 -7.70 -23.97
CA GLN A 16 17.95 -7.16 -23.00
C GLN A 16 17.18 -6.54 -21.82
N ASN A 17 17.85 -6.37 -20.68
CA ASN A 17 17.27 -5.71 -19.53
C ASN A 17 17.02 -4.23 -19.83
N LEU A 18 15.91 -3.68 -19.33
CA LEU A 18 15.77 -2.25 -19.16
C LEU A 18 16.63 -1.84 -17.96
N VAL A 19 17.56 -0.92 -18.19
CA VAL A 19 18.54 -0.48 -17.20
C VAL A 19 18.36 1.01 -16.91
N VAL A 20 18.14 1.31 -15.65
CA VAL A 20 18.27 2.64 -15.05
C VAL A 20 19.34 2.54 -13.99
N ASP A 21 20.48 3.17 -14.26
CA ASP A 21 21.61 3.18 -13.34
C ASP A 21 21.24 3.85 -12.02
N ASP A 22 21.83 3.32 -10.95
CA ASP A 22 21.62 3.83 -9.60
C ASP A 22 22.29 5.20 -9.43
N ASN A 23 21.48 6.26 -9.47
CA ASN A 23 21.88 7.64 -9.23
C ASN A 23 20.80 8.38 -8.44
N ALA A 24 21.14 9.57 -7.92
CA ALA A 24 20.22 10.36 -7.08
C ALA A 24 18.86 10.59 -7.77
N THR A 25 18.86 11.07 -9.02
CA THR A 25 17.63 11.29 -9.78
C THR A 25 16.82 10.01 -9.98
N ALA A 26 17.48 8.90 -10.29
CA ALA A 26 16.79 7.62 -10.47
C ALA A 26 16.17 7.09 -9.16
N ARG A 27 16.81 7.34 -8.01
CA ARG A 27 16.26 7.04 -6.68
C ARG A 27 15.10 7.97 -6.33
N ASP A 28 15.27 9.26 -6.58
CA ASP A 28 14.24 10.28 -6.34
C ASP A 28 13.00 10.03 -7.20
N LEU A 29 13.20 9.52 -8.41
CA LEU A 29 12.14 9.09 -9.32
C LEU A 29 11.66 7.65 -9.07
N GLY A 30 12.23 6.93 -8.09
CA GLY A 30 11.81 5.57 -7.74
C GLY A 30 12.03 4.52 -8.83
N ILE A 31 12.86 4.80 -9.85
CA ILE A 31 12.98 4.00 -11.09
C ILE A 31 14.31 3.26 -11.22
N VAL A 32 15.13 3.19 -10.18
CA VAL A 32 16.36 2.38 -10.21
C VAL A 32 16.01 0.92 -10.51
N GLY A 33 16.61 0.34 -11.54
CA GLY A 33 16.31 -1.02 -11.92
C GLY A 33 17.17 -1.57 -13.04
N ASN A 34 17.44 -2.87 -12.97
CA ASN A 34 18.10 -3.63 -14.03
C ASN A 34 17.39 -4.99 -14.12
N LYS A 35 16.36 -5.07 -14.96
CA LYS A 35 15.56 -6.30 -15.12
C LYS A 35 14.99 -6.44 -16.53
N PRO A 36 14.69 -7.68 -16.97
CA PRO A 36 13.96 -7.89 -18.20
C PRO A 36 12.53 -7.32 -18.07
N GLY A 37 12.10 -6.55 -19.07
CA GLY A 37 10.77 -5.95 -19.10
C GLY A 37 10.65 -4.64 -18.31
N ALA A 38 9.41 -4.28 -17.94
CA ALA A 38 9.10 -2.97 -17.37
C ALA A 38 9.69 -2.76 -15.96
N ILE A 39 10.15 -1.55 -15.67
CA ILE A 39 10.46 -1.08 -14.32
C ILE A 39 9.22 -0.36 -13.78
N TYR A 40 8.74 -0.81 -12.64
CA TYR A 40 7.62 -0.16 -11.96
C TYR A 40 8.20 0.73 -10.87
N GLY A 41 7.92 2.03 -10.95
CA GLY A 41 8.50 3.01 -10.05
C GLY A 41 7.97 2.85 -8.64
N THR A 42 8.83 3.07 -7.64
CA THR A 42 8.35 3.24 -6.26
C THR A 42 7.58 4.56 -6.11
N ASP A 43 6.79 4.67 -5.05
CA ASP A 43 6.09 5.93 -4.73
C ASP A 43 7.09 7.08 -4.57
N LEU A 44 6.79 8.22 -5.17
CA LEU A 44 7.71 9.35 -5.31
C LEU A 44 7.76 10.27 -4.09
N ASN A 45 6.80 10.15 -3.16
CA ASN A 45 6.61 11.02 -1.98
C ASN A 45 7.23 12.44 -2.14
N PRO A 46 6.79 13.23 -3.14
CA PRO A 46 7.50 14.45 -3.51
C PRO A 46 7.52 15.45 -2.35
N ALA A 47 8.69 16.02 -2.08
CA ALA A 47 8.85 16.99 -1.01
C ALA A 47 8.06 18.28 -1.28
N VAL A 48 7.33 18.76 -0.27
CA VAL A 48 6.59 20.02 -0.31
C VAL A 48 7.53 21.20 -0.05
N SER A 49 7.27 22.33 -0.70
CA SER A 49 7.93 23.61 -0.46
C SER A 49 6.94 24.76 -0.61
N SER A 50 7.32 25.98 -0.27
CA SER A 50 6.47 27.17 -0.44
C SER A 50 6.05 27.40 -1.90
N THR A 51 6.86 27.01 -2.88
CA THR A 51 6.52 27.15 -4.31
C THR A 51 5.64 26.02 -4.84
N THR A 52 5.38 24.98 -4.06
CA THR A 52 4.50 23.88 -4.45
C THR A 52 3.09 24.42 -4.65
N ARG A 53 2.49 24.13 -5.82
CA ARG A 53 1.12 24.58 -6.14
C ARG A 53 0.10 23.64 -5.52
N ILE A 54 -1.03 24.19 -5.08
CA ILE A 54 -2.13 23.39 -4.50
C ILE A 54 -2.69 22.40 -5.52
N ASN A 55 -2.73 22.78 -6.80
CA ASN A 55 -3.26 21.93 -7.86
C ASN A 55 -2.36 20.76 -8.30
N VAL A 56 -1.13 20.65 -7.77
CA VAL A 56 -0.24 19.51 -8.05
C VAL A 56 -0.13 18.54 -6.87
N LEU A 57 -0.77 18.84 -5.75
CA LEU A 57 -0.80 17.97 -4.57
C LEU A 57 -1.66 16.72 -4.81
N LYS A 58 -1.52 15.72 -3.92
CA LYS A 58 -2.21 14.42 -3.98
C LYS A 58 -2.09 13.73 -5.36
N GLY A 59 -0.85 13.57 -5.84
CA GLY A 59 -0.59 12.91 -7.11
C GLY A 59 -1.03 13.70 -8.35
N GLY A 60 -1.12 15.04 -8.23
CA GLY A 60 -1.53 15.91 -9.34
C GLY A 60 -3.04 16.09 -9.49
N VAL A 61 -3.85 15.51 -8.60
CA VAL A 61 -5.31 15.75 -8.54
C VAL A 61 -5.61 17.17 -8.04
N GLY A 62 -4.75 17.69 -7.16
CA GLY A 62 -4.94 18.95 -6.48
C GLY A 62 -5.86 18.83 -5.26
N LEU A 63 -5.94 19.92 -4.50
CA LEU A 63 -6.81 20.03 -3.33
C LEU A 63 -7.85 21.12 -3.55
N THR A 64 -9.06 20.90 -3.02
CA THR A 64 -10.05 21.95 -2.82
C THR A 64 -9.93 22.39 -1.37
N LEU A 65 -9.38 23.58 -1.16
CA LEU A 65 -9.21 24.13 0.18
C LEU A 65 -10.46 24.92 0.55
N ASN A 66 -10.86 24.85 1.81
CA ASN A 66 -11.95 25.60 2.41
C ASN A 66 -11.41 26.41 3.60
N ALA A 67 -12.29 26.77 4.53
CA ALA A 67 -11.87 27.47 5.73
C ALA A 67 -11.40 26.52 6.84
N ILE A 68 -10.40 26.96 7.57
CA ILE A 68 -9.97 26.35 8.84
C ILE A 68 -10.12 27.38 9.96
N ARG A 69 -10.13 26.93 11.21
CA ARG A 69 -10.13 27.78 12.39
C ARG A 69 -8.86 27.55 13.17
N ILE A 70 -8.13 28.61 13.46
CA ILE A 70 -6.90 28.54 14.28
C ILE A 70 -7.18 29.21 15.62
N VAL A 71 -6.85 28.50 16.69
CA VAL A 71 -6.96 28.95 18.07
C VAL A 71 -5.57 29.10 18.64
N ASN A 72 -5.30 30.22 19.31
CA ASN A 72 -4.05 30.44 20.03
C ASN A 72 -4.35 31.16 21.35
N GLY A 73 -4.33 30.43 22.46
CA GLY A 73 -4.81 30.94 23.74
C GLY A 73 -6.26 31.42 23.65
N LEU A 74 -6.51 32.69 23.95
CA LEU A 74 -7.86 33.28 23.93
C LEU A 74 -8.28 33.81 22.54
N SER A 75 -7.37 33.87 21.59
CA SER A 75 -7.63 34.32 20.23
C SER A 75 -8.07 33.16 19.36
N SER A 76 -9.04 33.39 18.48
CA SER A 76 -9.58 32.38 17.57
C SER A 76 -10.04 33.05 16.29
N GLU A 77 -9.50 32.64 15.16
CA GLU A 77 -9.83 33.23 13.87
C GLU A 77 -10.15 32.15 12.82
N ARG A 78 -11.11 32.47 11.95
CA ARG A 78 -11.43 31.67 10.77
C ARG A 78 -10.68 32.24 9.57
N ILE A 79 -9.92 31.39 8.91
CA ILE A 79 -9.15 31.71 7.71
C ILE A 79 -9.75 30.95 6.53
N ASP A 80 -10.04 31.66 5.44
CA ASP A 80 -10.53 31.07 4.20
C ASP A 80 -9.37 30.86 3.23
N LEU A 81 -9.09 29.59 2.90
CA LEU A 81 -8.00 29.19 2.00
C LEU A 81 -8.48 28.86 0.57
N ASN A 82 -9.76 29.07 0.23
CA ASN A 82 -10.36 28.77 -1.07
C ASN A 82 -9.60 29.34 -2.28
N ARG A 83 -8.85 30.43 -2.06
CA ARG A 83 -8.14 31.18 -3.12
C ARG A 83 -6.63 30.92 -3.15
N ALA A 84 -6.10 30.09 -2.27
CA ALA A 84 -4.67 29.79 -2.24
C ALA A 84 -4.27 28.96 -3.46
N GLY A 85 -3.32 29.47 -4.26
CA GLY A 85 -2.80 28.78 -5.44
C GLY A 85 -1.56 27.94 -5.14
N SER A 86 -0.88 28.23 -4.03
CA SER A 86 0.36 27.61 -3.60
C SER A 86 0.45 27.48 -2.08
N ILE A 87 1.41 26.68 -1.62
CA ILE A 87 1.74 26.58 -0.20
C ILE A 87 2.17 27.95 0.35
N ALA A 88 2.89 28.77 -0.42
CA ALA A 88 3.24 30.13 -0.01
C ALA A 88 2.00 30.97 0.32
N ASP A 89 0.94 30.88 -0.50
CA ASP A 89 -0.31 31.62 -0.25
C ASP A 89 -0.97 31.16 1.05
N VAL A 90 -0.94 29.86 1.35
CA VAL A 90 -1.44 29.30 2.62
C VAL A 90 -0.63 29.82 3.81
N LEU A 91 0.71 29.78 3.73
CA LEU A 91 1.59 30.23 4.81
C LEU A 91 1.42 31.73 5.08
N THR A 92 1.39 32.56 4.03
CA THR A 92 1.13 33.99 4.17
C THR A 92 -0.23 34.26 4.80
N ALA A 93 -1.27 33.55 4.37
CA ALA A 93 -2.58 33.72 4.96
C ALA A 93 -2.63 33.34 6.46
N ILE A 94 -1.85 32.33 6.89
CA ILE A 94 -1.69 31.97 8.31
C ILE A 94 -0.94 33.06 9.07
N ASP A 95 0.20 33.51 8.56
CA ASP A 95 1.04 34.53 9.22
C ASP A 95 0.31 35.88 9.35
N ASP A 96 -0.58 36.20 8.41
CA ASP A 96 -1.36 37.44 8.38
C ASP A 96 -2.62 37.42 9.28
N LEU A 97 -2.91 36.33 10.00
CA LEU A 97 -4.10 36.22 10.86
C LEU A 97 -4.09 37.16 12.07
N GLY A 98 -2.91 37.59 12.52
CA GLY A 98 -2.79 38.50 13.67
C GLY A 98 -3.12 37.87 15.03
N ILE A 99 -3.07 36.54 15.15
CA ILE A 99 -3.29 35.79 16.41
C ILE A 99 -2.00 35.17 16.97
N ASP A 100 -0.85 35.76 16.69
CA ASP A 100 0.46 35.33 17.20
C ASP A 100 0.83 33.88 16.86
N VAL A 101 0.54 33.47 15.62
CA VAL A 101 0.93 32.17 15.06
C VAL A 101 1.84 32.36 13.85
N THR A 102 2.65 31.35 13.55
CA THR A 102 3.39 31.28 12.29
C THR A 102 3.25 29.91 11.65
N GLY A 103 3.14 29.89 10.32
CA GLY A 103 3.10 28.67 9.52
C GLY A 103 4.46 28.38 8.88
N ALA A 104 4.89 27.11 8.88
CA ALA A 104 6.08 26.68 8.15
C ALA A 104 5.88 25.29 7.54
N VAL A 105 6.56 25.00 6.42
CA VAL A 105 6.66 23.59 5.96
C VAL A 105 7.56 22.85 6.94
N ASN A 106 7.10 21.68 7.41
CA ASN A 106 7.83 20.90 8.39
C ASN A 106 9.20 20.42 7.86
N SER A 107 10.09 20.02 8.77
CA SER A 107 11.44 19.57 8.42
C SER A 107 11.45 18.36 7.47
N SER A 108 10.46 17.47 7.59
CA SER A 108 10.24 16.31 6.73
C SER A 108 9.71 16.66 5.34
N LYS A 109 9.25 17.90 5.12
CA LYS A 109 8.64 18.40 3.87
C LYS A 109 7.39 17.63 3.44
N THR A 110 6.62 17.14 4.41
CA THR A 110 5.40 16.36 4.20
C THR A 110 4.15 17.06 4.70
N ALA A 111 4.31 18.10 5.52
CA ALA A 111 3.23 18.75 6.27
C ALA A 111 3.53 20.24 6.48
N ILE A 112 2.56 20.96 7.04
CA ILE A 112 2.69 22.35 7.47
C ILE A 112 2.55 22.38 8.99
N ASP A 113 3.55 22.92 9.68
CA ASP A 113 3.49 23.15 11.12
C ASP A 113 2.94 24.56 11.36
N ILE A 114 2.03 24.68 12.33
CA ILE A 114 1.58 25.98 12.86
C ILE A 114 2.01 26.05 14.31
N THR A 115 2.76 27.10 14.65
CA THR A 115 3.35 27.27 15.97
C THR A 115 2.97 28.62 16.54
N SER A 116 2.67 28.66 17.84
CA SER A 116 2.49 29.93 18.53
C SER A 116 3.83 30.67 18.65
N THR A 117 3.82 31.98 18.44
CA THR A 117 4.97 32.85 18.72
C THR A 117 5.04 33.28 20.19
N LEU A 118 3.99 33.01 20.97
CA LEU A 118 3.94 33.25 22.42
C LEU A 118 4.49 32.05 23.20
N SER A 119 5.17 32.33 24.30
CA SER A 119 5.80 31.29 25.12
C SER A 119 4.82 30.46 25.95
N ASN A 120 3.59 30.94 26.16
CA ASN A 120 2.60 30.37 27.07
C ASN A 120 1.32 29.90 26.36
N THR A 121 1.30 29.87 25.03
CA THR A 121 0.15 29.38 24.29
C THR A 121 0.56 28.36 23.25
N THR A 122 -0.37 27.49 22.89
CA THR A 122 -0.21 26.47 21.86
C THR A 122 -1.20 26.73 20.75
N ALA A 123 -0.73 26.70 19.50
CA ALA A 123 -1.60 26.87 18.35
C ALA A 123 -2.35 25.56 18.07
N ILE A 124 -3.65 25.65 17.83
CA ILE A 124 -4.51 24.51 17.51
C ILE A 124 -5.29 24.82 16.25
N VAL A 125 -5.30 23.86 15.33
CA VAL A 125 -6.01 23.96 14.06
C VAL A 125 -7.24 23.07 14.07
N ASN A 126 -8.39 23.64 13.78
CA ASN A 126 -9.65 22.93 13.70
C ASN A 126 -10.22 23.05 12.29
N GLU A 127 -10.77 21.95 11.78
CA GLU A 127 -11.60 21.99 10.59
C GLU A 127 -12.88 22.78 10.85
N VAL A 128 -13.47 23.34 9.78
CA VAL A 128 -14.76 24.03 9.88
C VAL A 128 -15.75 23.43 8.91
N ASP A 129 -17.02 23.42 9.33
CA ASP A 129 -18.16 22.97 8.52
C ASP A 129 -18.08 21.49 8.07
N GLY A 130 -17.23 20.68 8.70
CA GLY A 130 -17.03 19.26 8.37
C GLY A 130 -16.09 19.01 7.18
N GLU A 131 -15.37 20.04 6.74
CA GLU A 131 -14.38 19.96 5.66
C GLU A 131 -13.06 19.34 6.14
N THR A 132 -12.14 19.07 5.21
CA THR A 132 -10.86 18.35 5.47
C THR A 132 -9.62 19.16 5.08
N THR A 133 -9.70 20.50 5.09
CA THR A 133 -8.64 21.35 4.53
C THR A 133 -7.33 21.25 5.30
N ALA A 134 -7.39 21.28 6.63
CA ALA A 134 -6.20 21.10 7.46
C ALA A 134 -5.62 19.70 7.27
N SER A 135 -6.47 18.67 7.23
CA SER A 135 -6.07 17.28 7.00
C SER A 135 -5.44 17.05 5.63
N ASP A 136 -6.00 17.66 4.58
CA ASP A 136 -5.55 17.51 3.20
C ASP A 136 -4.19 18.17 2.96
N LEU A 137 -3.96 19.32 3.61
CA LEU A 137 -2.68 20.03 3.62
C LEU A 137 -1.68 19.44 4.62
N GLY A 138 -2.10 18.51 5.48
CA GLY A 138 -1.27 17.97 6.56
C GLY A 138 -0.88 19.03 7.60
N ILE A 139 -1.73 20.03 7.85
CA ILE A 139 -1.47 21.05 8.85
C ILE A 139 -1.49 20.40 10.24
N GLN A 140 -0.40 20.52 11.01
CA GLN A 140 -0.18 19.81 12.28
C GLN A 140 -0.47 18.30 12.15
N GLY A 141 -0.13 17.70 11.00
CA GLY A 141 -0.36 16.27 10.73
C GLY A 141 -1.78 15.89 10.33
N GLY A 142 -2.71 16.83 10.12
CA GLY A 142 -4.10 16.46 9.83
C GLY A 142 -4.69 15.64 10.97
N THR A 143 -5.65 14.76 10.72
CA THR A 143 -6.18 13.83 11.75
C THR A 143 -5.15 12.78 12.24
N ASP A 144 -3.86 13.12 12.31
CA ASP A 144 -2.81 12.30 12.89
C ASP A 144 -2.87 12.38 14.42
N PHE A 145 -3.13 11.22 15.01
CA PHE A 145 -3.18 11.03 16.44
C PHE A 145 -1.89 11.44 17.15
N PHE A 146 -0.73 11.19 16.56
CA PHE A 146 0.56 11.45 17.22
C PHE A 146 0.87 12.94 17.30
N GLU A 147 0.48 13.71 16.28
CA GLU A 147 0.65 15.16 16.31
C GLU A 147 -0.33 15.81 17.30
N VAL A 148 -1.57 15.32 17.39
CA VAL A 148 -2.49 15.79 18.45
C VAL A 148 -1.94 15.49 19.86
N LEU A 149 -1.25 14.37 20.05
CA LEU A 149 -0.54 14.10 21.31
C LEU A 149 0.66 15.02 21.55
N ALA A 150 1.40 15.39 20.50
CA ALA A 150 2.49 16.35 20.59
C ALA A 150 1.98 17.75 20.96
N VAL A 151 0.88 18.19 20.33
CA VAL A 151 0.19 19.45 20.66
C VAL A 151 -0.40 19.39 22.08
N LEU A 152 -0.92 18.25 22.52
CA LEU A 152 -1.37 18.05 23.92
C LEU A 152 -0.22 18.18 24.91
N GLN A 153 0.93 17.57 24.63
CA GLN A 153 2.12 17.72 25.46
C GLN A 153 2.52 19.20 25.55
N GLU A 154 2.59 19.89 24.41
CA GLU A 154 2.94 21.32 24.36
C GLU A 154 1.95 22.18 25.17
N ALA A 155 0.65 21.92 25.03
CA ALA A 155 -0.39 22.62 25.76
C ALA A 155 -0.30 22.40 27.28
N LEU A 156 0.03 21.18 27.71
CA LEU A 156 0.26 20.84 29.11
C LEU A 156 1.54 21.50 29.65
N GLU A 157 2.63 21.52 28.89
CA GLU A 157 3.89 22.16 29.29
C GLU A 157 3.75 23.68 29.43
N LYS A 158 2.85 24.29 28.66
CA LYS A 158 2.59 25.74 28.67
C LYS A 158 1.44 26.16 29.58
N ASP A 159 0.81 25.21 30.29
CA ASP A 159 -0.41 25.45 31.09
C ASP A 159 -1.55 26.14 30.30
N ASP A 160 -1.64 25.90 28.98
CA ASP A 160 -2.63 26.54 28.11
C ASP A 160 -3.99 25.84 28.21
N SER A 161 -4.81 26.30 29.15
CA SER A 161 -6.15 25.74 29.38
C SER A 161 -7.09 25.89 28.19
N SER A 162 -6.91 26.92 27.35
CA SER A 162 -7.74 27.12 26.16
C SER A 162 -7.39 26.08 25.09
N ALA A 163 -6.10 25.86 24.88
CA ALA A 163 -5.62 24.81 24.00
C ALA A 163 -6.17 23.43 24.43
N LEU A 164 -6.03 23.08 25.72
CA LEU A 164 -6.51 21.80 26.26
C LEU A 164 -8.00 21.55 26.00
N LEU A 165 -8.85 22.59 26.06
CA LEU A 165 -10.28 22.46 25.76
C LEU A 165 -10.54 22.19 24.28
N ASN A 166 -9.81 22.85 23.38
CA ASN A 166 -9.97 22.65 21.93
C ASN A 166 -9.42 21.29 21.46
N ILE A 167 -8.43 20.73 22.17
CA ILE A 167 -7.89 19.39 21.88
C ILE A 167 -8.98 18.30 22.05
N LEU A 168 -9.95 18.49 22.94
CA LEU A 168 -11.02 17.51 23.14
C LEU A 168 -11.85 17.30 21.86
N ASP A 169 -12.16 18.37 21.13
CA ASP A 169 -12.87 18.29 19.85
C ASP A 169 -12.05 17.51 18.80
N GLN A 170 -10.72 17.68 18.80
CA GLN A 170 -9.83 16.93 17.92
C GLN A 170 -9.74 15.44 18.28
N PHE A 171 -9.75 15.11 19.57
CA PHE A 171 -9.78 13.70 20.00
C PHE A 171 -11.04 12.98 19.52
N ASP A 172 -12.20 13.63 19.61
CA ASP A 172 -13.46 13.05 19.12
C ASP A 172 -13.42 12.80 17.61
N LEU A 173 -12.82 13.73 16.85
CA LEU A 173 -12.61 13.56 15.41
C LEU A 173 -11.68 12.38 15.12
N ILE A 174 -10.54 12.28 15.81
CA ILE A 174 -9.59 11.17 15.61
C ILE A 174 -10.20 9.83 15.98
N LEU A 175 -10.97 9.76 17.07
CA LEU A 175 -11.68 8.53 17.45
C LEU A 175 -12.65 8.09 16.35
N SER A 176 -13.36 9.04 15.75
CA SER A 176 -14.25 8.77 14.61
C SER A 176 -13.47 8.24 13.40
N THR A 177 -12.34 8.87 13.06
CA THR A 177 -11.45 8.40 11.99
C THR A 177 -10.86 7.01 12.29
N LEU A 178 -10.47 6.74 13.54
CA LEU A 178 -9.94 5.44 13.96
C LEU A 178 -10.97 4.33 13.80
N VAL A 179 -12.23 4.58 14.19
CA VAL A 179 -13.34 3.64 14.00
C VAL A 179 -13.61 3.37 12.52
N GLU A 180 -13.55 4.41 11.68
CA GLU A 180 -13.68 4.28 10.22
C GLU A 180 -12.57 3.39 9.63
N LYS A 181 -11.30 3.69 9.94
CA LYS A 181 -10.16 2.90 9.46
C LYS A 181 -10.19 1.48 10.00
N GLY A 182 -10.57 1.29 11.27
CA GLY A 182 -10.75 -0.03 11.89
C GLY A 182 -11.82 -0.87 11.19
N SER A 183 -12.94 -0.23 10.81
CA SER A 183 -14.01 -0.89 10.04
C SER A 183 -13.52 -1.34 8.66
N GLY A 184 -12.69 -0.51 7.99
CA GLY A 184 -12.05 -0.87 6.72
C GLY A 184 -11.11 -2.07 6.85
N VAL A 185 -10.32 -2.14 7.93
CA VAL A 185 -9.48 -3.32 8.23
C VAL A 185 -10.35 -4.55 8.47
N GLY A 186 -11.42 -4.45 9.26
CA GLY A 186 -12.34 -5.56 9.50
C GLY A 186 -12.97 -6.10 8.21
N ALA A 187 -13.38 -5.22 7.30
CA ALA A 187 -13.89 -5.61 5.98
C ALA A 187 -12.83 -6.35 5.15
N ARG A 188 -11.57 -5.88 5.16
CA ARG A 188 -10.45 -6.55 4.48
C ARG A 188 -10.14 -7.91 5.09
N THR A 189 -10.18 -8.03 6.43
CA THR A 189 -10.01 -9.31 7.11
C THR A 189 -11.08 -10.31 6.67
N ASN A 190 -12.36 -9.90 6.65
CA ASN A 190 -13.45 -10.76 6.15
C ASN A 190 -13.24 -11.19 4.69
N GLN A 191 -12.74 -10.28 3.84
CA GLN A 191 -12.39 -10.61 2.46
C GLN A 191 -11.23 -11.62 2.38
N LEU A 192 -10.20 -11.44 3.21
CA LEU A 192 -9.07 -12.37 3.29
C LEU A 192 -9.50 -13.75 3.78
N ASP A 193 -10.38 -13.83 4.77
CA ASP A 193 -10.93 -15.10 5.27
C ASP A 193 -11.74 -15.81 4.18
N ALA A 194 -12.57 -15.07 3.43
CA ALA A 194 -13.33 -15.63 2.30
C ALA A 194 -12.39 -16.10 1.17
N MET A 195 -11.34 -15.34 0.86
CA MET A 195 -10.32 -15.74 -0.11
C MET A 195 -9.55 -16.97 0.34
N ASN A 196 -9.18 -17.06 1.62
CA ASN A 196 -8.49 -18.21 2.19
C ASN A 196 -9.36 -19.48 2.09
N ASN A 197 -10.64 -19.38 2.46
CA ASN A 197 -11.58 -20.50 2.32
C ASN A 197 -11.72 -20.95 0.85
N ARG A 198 -11.71 -20.00 -0.10
CA ARG A 198 -11.72 -20.30 -1.53
C ARG A 198 -10.44 -20.98 -2.01
N ILE A 199 -9.27 -20.56 -1.51
CA ILE A 199 -7.99 -21.19 -1.83
C ILE A 199 -7.98 -22.64 -1.33
N VAL A 200 -8.38 -22.88 -0.08
CA VAL A 200 -8.44 -24.24 0.50
C VAL A 200 -9.41 -25.14 -0.29
N ALA A 201 -10.57 -24.62 -0.69
CA ALA A 201 -11.51 -25.36 -1.52
C ALA A 201 -10.91 -25.71 -2.90
N SER A 202 -10.22 -24.76 -3.53
CA SER A 202 -9.54 -24.98 -4.82
C SER A 202 -8.38 -25.95 -4.71
N GLU A 203 -7.61 -25.93 -3.61
CA GLU A 203 -6.54 -26.89 -3.35
C GLU A 203 -7.09 -28.32 -3.23
N THR A 204 -8.22 -28.47 -2.53
CA THR A 204 -8.91 -29.77 -2.40
C THR A 204 -9.40 -30.26 -3.76
N GLU A 205 -10.06 -29.40 -4.53
CA GLU A 205 -10.55 -29.73 -5.88
C GLU A 205 -9.41 -30.12 -6.82
N ILE A 206 -8.30 -29.39 -6.82
CA ILE A 206 -7.12 -29.72 -7.63
C ILE A 206 -6.50 -31.05 -7.18
N SER A 207 -6.44 -31.31 -5.86
CA SER A 207 -5.95 -32.59 -5.32
C SER A 207 -6.82 -33.76 -5.75
N GLU A 208 -8.15 -33.60 -5.73
CA GLU A 208 -9.11 -34.60 -6.23
C GLU A 208 -8.96 -34.86 -7.73
N ILE A 209 -8.83 -33.80 -8.55
CA ILE A 209 -8.59 -33.94 -9.99
C ILE A 209 -7.27 -34.67 -10.24
N LYS A 210 -6.21 -34.33 -9.49
CA LYS A 210 -4.90 -34.97 -9.61
C LYS A 210 -4.96 -36.46 -9.26
N SER A 211 -5.58 -36.82 -8.13
CA SER A 211 -5.77 -38.22 -7.72
C SER A 211 -6.60 -39.01 -8.74
N ASN A 212 -7.70 -38.44 -9.26
CA ASN A 212 -8.51 -39.12 -10.28
C ASN A 212 -7.74 -39.39 -11.59
N ILE A 213 -6.83 -38.51 -11.99
CA ILE A 213 -5.97 -38.72 -13.17
C ILE A 213 -4.88 -39.74 -12.86
N GLU A 214 -4.13 -39.58 -11.76
CA GLU A 214 -2.99 -40.44 -11.43
C GLU A 214 -3.40 -41.86 -11.00
N ASP A 215 -4.44 -42.01 -10.16
CA ASP A 215 -4.85 -43.30 -9.60
C ASP A 215 -5.63 -44.17 -10.60
N ALA A 216 -6.43 -43.57 -11.49
CA ALA A 216 -7.09 -44.31 -12.57
C ALA A 216 -6.09 -44.90 -13.57
N ASP A 217 -5.04 -44.14 -13.90
CA ASP A 217 -4.02 -44.57 -14.84
C ASP A 217 -3.13 -45.67 -14.25
N MET A 218 -2.77 -45.63 -12.95
CA MET A 218 -1.94 -46.67 -12.32
C MET A 218 -2.55 -48.08 -12.40
N VAL A 219 -3.89 -48.20 -12.34
CA VAL A 219 -4.60 -49.49 -12.51
C VAL A 219 -4.46 -50.02 -13.94
N GLU A 220 -4.58 -49.14 -14.93
CA GLU A 220 -4.41 -49.52 -16.33
C GLU A 220 -2.95 -49.89 -16.64
N TYR A 221 -1.98 -49.12 -16.14
CA TYR A 221 -0.55 -49.42 -16.28
C TYR A 221 -0.17 -50.76 -15.63
N LEU A 222 -0.65 -51.04 -14.41
CA LEU A 222 -0.41 -52.31 -13.73
C LEU A 222 -1.04 -53.49 -14.49
N THR A 223 -2.24 -53.31 -15.04
CA THR A 223 -2.91 -54.34 -15.84
C THR A 223 -2.14 -54.61 -17.14
N LYS A 224 -1.68 -53.57 -17.83
CA LYS A 224 -0.83 -53.71 -19.03
C LYS A 224 0.49 -54.39 -18.70
N PHE A 225 1.13 -54.02 -17.59
CA PHE A 225 2.38 -54.61 -17.14
C PHE A 225 2.24 -56.10 -16.79
N THR A 226 1.23 -56.47 -15.99
CA THR A 226 0.96 -57.86 -15.62
C THR A 226 0.59 -58.72 -16.83
N LEU A 227 -0.15 -58.17 -17.79
CA LEU A 227 -0.44 -58.84 -19.06
C LEU A 227 0.84 -59.06 -19.87
N GLN A 228 1.71 -58.05 -19.98
CA GLN A 228 3.01 -58.19 -20.65
C GLN A 228 3.90 -59.24 -19.95
N GLN A 229 3.92 -59.27 -18.62
CA GLN A 229 4.65 -60.28 -17.84
C GLN A 229 4.09 -61.69 -18.06
N THR A 230 2.76 -61.83 -18.10
CA THR A 230 2.08 -63.11 -18.35
C THR A 230 2.38 -63.61 -19.76
N ILE A 231 2.33 -62.74 -20.77
CA ILE A 231 2.68 -63.07 -22.16
C ILE A 231 4.15 -63.47 -22.25
N LEU A 232 5.06 -62.70 -21.65
CA LEU A 232 6.49 -63.02 -21.64
C LEU A 232 6.75 -64.39 -21.01
N GLN A 233 6.10 -64.69 -19.90
CA GLN A 233 6.22 -65.99 -19.23
C GLN A 233 5.66 -67.12 -20.08
N ALA A 234 4.50 -66.94 -20.73
CA ALA A 234 3.94 -67.90 -21.68
C ALA A 234 4.84 -68.12 -22.90
N MET A 235 5.41 -67.04 -23.45
CA MET A 235 6.39 -67.10 -24.55
C MET A 235 7.64 -67.86 -24.13
N MET A 236 8.19 -67.61 -22.94
CA MET A 236 9.33 -68.34 -22.39
C MET A 236 9.02 -69.84 -22.20
N SER A 237 7.83 -70.19 -21.69
CA SER A 237 7.40 -71.59 -21.55
C SER A 237 7.20 -72.27 -22.91
N ALA A 238 6.59 -71.59 -23.88
CA ALA A 238 6.42 -72.09 -25.24
C ALA A 238 7.78 -72.26 -25.94
N ALA A 239 8.71 -71.33 -25.76
CA ALA A 239 10.09 -71.43 -26.26
C ALA A 239 10.83 -72.60 -25.61
N ALA A 240 10.70 -72.80 -24.29
CA ALA A 240 11.29 -73.94 -23.58
C ALA A 240 10.72 -75.29 -24.06
N GLN A 241 9.40 -75.38 -24.27
CA GLN A 241 8.77 -76.56 -24.88
C GLN A 241 9.25 -76.78 -26.31
N SER A 242 9.31 -75.73 -27.14
CA SER A 242 9.86 -75.80 -28.50
C SER A 242 11.29 -76.36 -28.51
N ILE A 243 12.16 -75.85 -27.63
CA ILE A 243 13.54 -76.33 -27.47
C ILE A 243 13.56 -77.80 -27.01
N GLN A 244 12.70 -78.21 -26.07
CA GLN A 244 12.62 -79.59 -25.62
C GLN A 244 12.12 -80.56 -26.71
N THR A 245 11.08 -80.20 -27.48
CA THR A 245 10.63 -81.01 -28.62
C THR A 245 11.66 -81.07 -29.75
N SER A 246 12.40 -79.99 -30.04
CA SER A 246 13.43 -80.02 -31.09
C SER A 246 14.61 -80.91 -30.72
N LEU A 247 15.02 -80.91 -29.44
CA LEU A 247 16.06 -81.83 -28.94
C LEU A 247 15.61 -83.29 -28.99
N LEU A 248 14.34 -83.58 -28.70
CA LEU A 248 13.75 -84.93 -28.83
C LEU A 248 13.59 -85.37 -30.29
N ASN A 249 13.36 -84.45 -31.23
CA ASN A 249 13.29 -84.75 -32.67
C ASN A 249 14.66 -84.81 -33.35
N PHE A 250 15.70 -84.19 -32.78
CA PHE A 250 17.08 -84.27 -33.27
C PHE A 250 17.77 -85.61 -32.92
N LEU A 251 17.21 -86.36 -31.97
CA LEU A 251 17.72 -87.67 -31.52
C LEU A 251 16.92 -88.87 -32.08
N ARG A 252 16.03 -88.67 -33.04
CA ARG A 252 15.36 -89.75 -33.79
C ARG A 252 15.91 -89.92 -35.19
#